data_AF-A0A2P4YBL3-F1
#
_entry.id   AF-A0A2P4YBL3-F1
#
_cell.length_a   1.000
_cell.length_b   1.000
_cell.length_c   1.000
_cell.angle_alpha   90.00
_cell.angle_beta   90.00
_cell.angle_gamma   90.00
#
_symmetry.space_group_name_H-M   'P 1'
#
loop_
_entity.id
_entity.type
_entity.pdbx_description
1 polymer ?
#
loop_
_entity_poly.entity_id
_entity_poly.type
_entity_poly.pdbx_seq_one_letter_code
_entity_poly.pdbx_strand_id
1 'polypeptide(L)'
;MTESAWDRQKSMSASSPHITGRRESEPGFTDSTTPKALDIAVPGGFRRHHLQTTPRPVVSKALRDQIIDRINSVYDPFIGNILSQDNDEYDEMNVEERARSLLMTPPVTLPMHRRFSPREMGTPTEKTGLIKTEAAPPKSKDSDKTTTLWHALLTLLKSFVGTGILFLPDGFRSGGILFSPLCLTFVAALTLYAMLRLLQCRELVGGTYGHVGFKAYGSWGRRMVQISIIMMQAGFCCTYVIFVAQNMSEVLEFWGYDVDTSLLILLQIAVYIPLSWIRYISYFSISNLIADVFILYGLAFILGNSFWLLATQGPAKDVELFNQQDYPVFIGTSIFTFEGIGLVLPTQSSLNQARQKRFPRLLTWTVVGLLFFYSFFAGINYVTFGSGIAPMVTSSLPRNGWSSSVQFGYAFAQLLSYPLFLFPAVKIMEEMLGFPRRASGQKVAKNCFRAVAVLATVCIAYFGQGRLDLFVSIVGAFCCVPLSLVYPPLFHLKLNPNLTWMDKIVDSFVIFVGLITFFYVTYSNLESWSK
;
A
#
# COMPACT_ATOMS: atom_id res chain seq x y z
N MET A 1 -9.64 35.76 45.51
CA MET A 1 -9.32 35.49 44.09
C MET A 1 -7.95 34.82 44.04
N THR A 2 -7.85 33.81 43.18
CA THR A 2 -6.65 33.06 42.73
C THR A 2 -5.94 32.14 43.72
N GLU A 3 -6.29 30.85 43.62
CA GLU A 3 -5.55 29.68 44.10
C GLU A 3 -4.29 29.43 43.23
N SER A 4 -3.21 28.95 43.85
CA SER A 4 -2.04 28.35 43.19
C SER A 4 -1.58 27.14 44.00
N ALA A 5 -1.85 25.93 43.50
CA ALA A 5 -1.56 24.66 44.15
C ALA A 5 -0.14 24.16 43.84
N TRP A 6 0.87 24.74 44.51
CA TRP A 6 2.29 24.37 44.40
C TRP A 6 2.91 23.78 45.71
N ASP A 7 2.12 23.26 46.64
CA ASP A 7 2.64 22.76 47.94
C ASP A 7 2.20 21.34 48.30
N ARG A 8 2.78 20.33 47.63
CA ARG A 8 2.96 18.98 48.21
C ARG A 8 4.27 18.33 47.76
N GLN A 9 5.38 19.02 48.01
CA GLN A 9 6.71 18.44 47.84
C GLN A 9 7.66 18.95 48.93
N LYS A 10 7.58 18.37 50.14
CA LYS A 10 8.66 18.26 51.15
C LYS A 10 8.15 17.87 52.55
N SER A 11 8.02 16.57 52.78
CA SER A 11 8.30 15.88 54.06
C SER A 11 8.25 14.39 53.69
N MET A 12 9.35 13.64 53.69
CA MET A 12 10.15 13.28 54.84
C MET A 12 11.61 13.06 54.40
N SER A 13 12.53 13.91 54.86
CA SER A 13 13.91 13.51 55.18
C SER A 13 13.86 12.87 56.58
N ALA A 14 14.73 12.01 57.09
CA ALA A 14 16.08 11.62 56.77
C ALA A 14 16.39 10.36 57.61
N SER A 15 17.26 9.47 57.13
CA SER A 15 18.24 8.80 58.02
C SER A 15 19.34 8.11 57.21
N SER A 16 20.50 8.73 57.23
CA SER A 16 21.83 8.12 57.09
C SER A 16 22.71 8.86 58.12
N PRO A 17 23.89 8.36 58.55
CA PRO A 17 24.59 7.14 58.18
C PRO A 17 25.14 6.35 59.41
N HIS A 18 25.61 5.12 59.24
CA HIS A 18 26.74 4.62 60.04
C HIS A 18 27.53 3.56 59.27
N ILE A 19 28.76 3.92 58.92
CA ILE A 19 29.84 3.01 58.58
C ILE A 19 30.42 2.53 59.90
N THR A 20 30.22 1.25 60.24
CA THR A 20 31.04 0.52 61.21
C THR A 20 31.28 -0.89 60.69
N GLY A 21 32.55 -1.25 60.57
CA GLY A 21 32.95 -2.59 60.17
C GLY A 21 32.46 -3.62 61.16
N ARG A 22 31.91 -4.74 60.66
CA ARG A 22 31.66 -5.93 61.47
C ARG A 22 32.26 -7.13 60.75
N ARG A 23 33.17 -7.77 61.49
CA ARG A 23 33.93 -8.97 61.19
C ARG A 23 33.01 -10.09 60.69
N GLU A 24 33.56 -10.86 59.75
CA GLU A 24 33.13 -12.23 59.45
C GLU A 24 33.04 -13.04 60.75
N SER A 25 31.82 -13.37 61.16
CA SER A 25 31.50 -14.51 62.05
C SER A 25 30.00 -14.48 62.39
N GLU A 26 29.17 -15.05 61.51
CA GLU A 26 28.00 -15.91 61.83
C GLU A 26 27.12 -16.15 60.58
N PRO A 27 26.58 -17.38 60.37
CA PRO A 27 25.87 -17.73 59.15
C PRO A 27 24.36 -17.49 59.32
N GLY A 28 23.79 -16.55 58.56
CA GLY A 28 22.34 -16.32 58.59
C GLY A 28 21.84 -15.41 57.48
N PHE A 29 21.15 -16.03 56.51
CA PHE A 29 20.19 -15.45 55.56
C PHE A 29 20.63 -14.22 54.74
N THR A 30 21.06 -14.46 53.49
CA THR A 30 21.20 -13.39 52.49
C THR A 30 19.84 -13.08 51.86
N ASP A 31 19.37 -11.86 52.07
CA ASP A 31 18.23 -11.27 51.38
C ASP A 31 18.55 -11.14 49.87
N SER A 32 17.78 -11.84 49.04
CA SER A 32 18.15 -12.13 47.63
C SER A 32 17.70 -11.08 46.62
N THR A 33 17.24 -9.90 47.06
CA THR A 33 16.49 -8.95 46.22
C THR A 33 17.22 -7.66 45.84
N THR A 34 18.41 -7.40 46.37
CA THR A 34 19.26 -6.28 45.90
C THR A 34 20.33 -6.77 44.91
N PRO A 35 20.23 -6.46 43.59
CA PRO A 35 21.23 -6.85 42.61
C PRO A 35 22.56 -6.13 42.89
N LYS A 36 23.66 -6.87 42.82
CA LYS A 36 24.99 -6.36 43.13
C LYS A 36 25.41 -5.34 42.06
N ALA A 37 26.18 -4.31 42.43
CA ALA A 37 26.69 -3.31 41.50
C ALA A 37 27.44 -3.91 40.29
N LEU A 38 27.97 -5.13 40.43
CA LEU A 38 28.58 -5.91 39.36
C LEU A 38 27.62 -6.23 38.20
N ASP A 39 26.32 -6.40 38.45
CA ASP A 39 25.33 -6.77 37.42
C ASP A 39 24.99 -5.61 36.47
N ILE A 40 25.26 -4.37 36.89
CA ILE A 40 25.07 -3.16 36.07
C ILE A 40 26.26 -2.97 35.10
N ALA A 41 27.45 -3.46 35.47
CA ALA A 41 28.69 -3.28 34.71
C ALA A 41 28.85 -4.23 33.50
N VAL A 42 27.97 -5.22 33.35
CA VAL A 42 27.94 -6.14 32.19
C VAL A 42 27.37 -5.41 30.96
N PRO A 43 27.83 -5.68 29.72
CA PRO A 43 27.24 -5.12 28.51
C PRO A 43 25.71 -5.33 28.47
N GLY A 44 24.95 -4.23 28.51
CA GLY A 44 23.48 -4.24 28.56
C GLY A 44 22.87 -4.30 29.96
N GLY A 45 23.66 -4.37 31.03
CA GLY A 45 23.21 -4.31 32.44
C GLY A 45 22.49 -3.01 32.77
N PHE A 46 23.04 -1.88 32.31
CA PHE A 46 22.38 -0.57 32.44
C PHE A 46 21.00 -0.52 31.76
N ARG A 47 20.85 -1.14 30.58
CA ARG A 47 19.57 -1.19 29.86
C ARG A 47 18.54 -2.04 30.61
N ARG A 48 18.96 -3.18 31.18
CA ARG A 48 18.08 -4.04 32.00
C ARG A 48 17.62 -3.31 33.25
N HIS A 49 18.54 -2.63 33.92
CA HIS A 49 18.24 -1.84 35.11
C HIS A 49 17.30 -0.65 34.79
N HIS A 50 17.58 0.10 33.72
CA HIS A 50 16.73 1.22 33.29
C HIS A 50 15.31 0.79 32.88
N LEU A 51 15.17 -0.37 32.24
CA LEU A 51 13.85 -0.97 31.93
C LEU A 51 13.08 -1.43 33.16
N GLN A 52 13.78 -1.77 34.25
CA GLN A 52 13.18 -2.20 35.51
C GLN A 52 12.81 -1.01 36.41
N THR A 53 13.58 0.09 36.37
CA THR A 53 13.40 1.23 37.27
C THR A 53 12.59 2.39 36.69
N THR A 54 12.45 2.47 35.36
CA THR A 54 11.74 3.59 34.73
C THR A 54 10.27 3.22 34.48
N PRO A 55 9.30 3.85 35.16
CA PRO A 55 7.88 3.63 34.86
C PRO A 55 7.59 4.08 33.43
N ARG A 56 7.05 3.18 32.60
CA ARG A 56 6.62 3.51 31.23
C ARG A 56 5.52 4.57 31.29
N PRO A 57 5.45 5.55 30.37
CA PRO A 57 4.32 6.46 30.29
C PRO A 57 3.03 5.64 30.13
N VAL A 58 2.14 5.76 31.13
CA VAL A 58 0.90 4.97 31.20
C VAL A 58 -0.18 5.68 30.42
N VAL A 59 -0.32 5.33 29.14
CA VAL A 59 -1.59 5.50 28.44
C VAL A 59 -2.58 4.52 29.09
N SER A 60 -3.83 4.94 29.34
CA SER A 60 -4.80 4.07 30.01
C SER A 60 -4.94 2.75 29.26
N LYS A 61 -4.99 1.63 29.99
CA LYS A 61 -5.04 0.28 29.40
C LYS A 61 -6.20 0.16 28.41
N ALA A 62 -7.35 0.76 28.73
CA ALA A 62 -8.52 0.83 27.86
C ALA A 62 -8.25 1.60 26.55
N LEU A 63 -7.57 2.74 26.60
CA LEU A 63 -7.24 3.51 25.39
C LEU A 63 -6.19 2.77 24.54
N ARG A 64 -5.21 2.13 25.18
CA ARG A 64 -4.21 1.30 24.49
C ARG A 64 -4.85 0.11 23.79
N ASP A 65 -5.75 -0.61 24.46
CA ASP A 65 -6.44 -1.77 23.90
C ASP A 65 -7.38 -1.33 22.75
N GLN A 66 -8.07 -0.18 22.88
CA GLN A 66 -8.86 0.40 21.79
C GLN A 66 -8.02 0.82 20.57
N ILE A 67 -6.84 1.40 20.79
CA ILE A 67 -5.93 1.78 19.69
C ILE A 67 -5.42 0.52 18.98
N ILE A 68 -5.01 -0.51 19.74
CA ILE A 68 -4.53 -1.77 19.19
C ILE A 68 -5.64 -2.48 18.41
N ASP A 69 -6.86 -2.54 18.95
CA ASP A 69 -8.00 -3.15 18.26
C ASP A 69 -8.36 -2.40 16.97
N ARG A 70 -8.27 -1.06 16.94
CA ARG A 70 -8.49 -0.28 15.71
C ARG A 70 -7.39 -0.52 14.67
N ILE A 71 -6.13 -0.60 15.09
CA ILE A 71 -5.01 -0.91 14.20
C ILE A 71 -5.19 -2.31 13.58
N ASN A 72 -5.46 -3.31 14.42
CA ASN A 72 -5.64 -4.70 13.99
C ASN A 72 -6.93 -4.90 13.16
N SER A 73 -7.97 -4.10 13.37
CA SER A 73 -9.23 -4.23 12.62
C SER A 73 -9.23 -3.49 11.28
N VAL A 74 -8.50 -2.37 11.16
CA VAL A 74 -8.49 -1.54 9.95
C VAL A 74 -7.28 -1.80 9.05
N TYR A 75 -6.07 -1.96 9.63
CA TYR A 75 -4.84 -2.03 8.84
C TYR A 75 -4.29 -3.43 8.65
N ASP A 76 -4.40 -4.33 9.62
CA ASP A 76 -3.94 -5.71 9.40
C ASP A 76 -4.69 -6.38 8.23
N PRO A 77 -5.99 -6.11 7.98
CA PRO A 77 -6.64 -6.56 6.75
C PRO A 77 -6.12 -5.85 5.50
N PHE A 78 -5.78 -4.56 5.55
CA PHE A 78 -5.24 -3.82 4.39
C PHE A 78 -3.83 -4.29 4.01
N ILE A 79 -2.94 -4.34 5.00
CA ILE A 79 -1.58 -4.87 4.87
C ILE A 79 -1.63 -6.35 4.54
N GLY A 80 -2.49 -7.11 5.22
CA GLY A 80 -2.80 -8.50 4.93
C GLY A 80 -3.37 -8.70 3.52
N ASN A 81 -4.14 -7.75 2.96
CA ASN A 81 -4.63 -7.82 1.59
C ASN A 81 -3.49 -7.56 0.58
N ILE A 82 -2.63 -6.56 0.81
CA ILE A 82 -1.41 -6.32 0.04
C ILE A 82 -0.49 -7.55 0.10
N LEU A 83 -0.37 -8.17 1.28
CA LEU A 83 0.40 -9.39 1.51
C LEU A 83 -0.28 -10.63 0.92
N SER A 84 -1.61 -10.74 0.90
CA SER A 84 -2.37 -11.88 0.34
C SER A 84 -2.35 -11.95 -1.18
N GLN A 85 -1.79 -10.92 -1.85
CA GLN A 85 -1.35 -11.06 -3.23
C GLN A 85 -0.25 -12.13 -3.36
N ASP A 86 0.46 -12.43 -2.27
CA ASP A 86 1.28 -13.63 -2.06
C ASP A 86 0.42 -14.72 -1.37
N ASN A 87 0.42 -15.94 -1.94
CA ASN A 87 -0.11 -17.12 -1.26
C ASN A 87 0.83 -17.51 -0.10
N ASP A 88 0.58 -16.96 1.08
CA ASP A 88 1.30 -17.24 2.32
C ASP A 88 0.82 -18.53 3.04
N GLU A 89 -0.05 -19.34 2.41
CA GLU A 89 -0.53 -20.62 2.97
C GLU A 89 0.62 -21.61 3.32
N TYR A 90 1.85 -21.35 2.84
CA TYR A 90 3.06 -22.12 3.20
C TYR A 90 3.77 -21.64 4.49
N ASP A 91 3.68 -20.35 4.81
CA ASP A 91 4.32 -19.75 5.99
C ASP A 91 3.50 -20.02 7.27
N GLU A 92 2.21 -20.36 7.14
CA GLU A 92 1.33 -20.81 8.24
C GLU A 92 1.33 -22.33 8.49
N MET A 93 1.88 -23.13 7.57
CA MET A 93 1.95 -24.59 7.74
C MET A 93 2.86 -25.00 8.89
N ASN A 94 2.38 -25.94 9.70
CA ASN A 94 3.17 -26.51 10.79
C ASN A 94 4.32 -27.37 10.22
N VAL A 95 5.38 -27.61 10.99
CA VAL A 95 6.62 -28.25 10.50
C VAL A 95 6.37 -29.61 9.83
N GLU A 96 5.37 -30.36 10.29
CA GLU A 96 4.94 -31.64 9.69
C GLU A 96 4.27 -31.52 8.32
N GLU A 97 3.48 -30.47 8.07
CA GLU A 97 2.82 -30.22 6.79
C GLU A 97 3.83 -29.79 5.71
N ARG A 98 4.84 -29.01 6.13
CA ARG A 98 5.99 -28.65 5.26
C ARG A 98 6.78 -29.88 4.84
N ALA A 99 6.98 -30.83 5.75
CA ALA A 99 7.68 -32.07 5.46
C ALA A 99 6.88 -32.97 4.49
N ARG A 100 5.55 -33.07 4.64
CA ARG A 100 4.68 -33.83 3.72
C ARG A 100 4.61 -33.21 2.32
N SER A 101 4.52 -31.89 2.25
CA SER A 101 4.57 -31.14 0.98
C SER A 101 5.89 -31.36 0.24
N LEU A 102 7.01 -31.37 0.96
CA LEU A 102 8.33 -31.67 0.40
C LEU A 102 8.43 -33.11 -0.15
N LEU A 103 7.78 -34.08 0.50
CA LEU A 103 7.81 -35.48 0.11
C LEU A 103 6.88 -35.83 -1.07
N MET A 104 5.96 -34.94 -1.46
CA MET A 104 4.95 -35.17 -2.51
C MET A 104 5.21 -34.37 -3.81
N THR A 105 6.37 -33.73 -3.97
CA THR A 105 6.74 -33.15 -5.27
C THR A 105 7.22 -34.25 -6.21
N PRO A 106 6.64 -34.41 -7.42
CA PRO A 106 7.09 -35.44 -8.35
C PRO A 106 8.52 -35.10 -8.81
N PRO A 107 9.45 -36.07 -8.83
CA PRO A 107 10.83 -35.81 -9.15
C PRO A 107 10.96 -35.47 -10.64
N VAL A 108 11.38 -34.25 -10.93
CA VAL A 108 11.98 -33.92 -12.23
C VAL A 108 13.29 -34.70 -12.31
N THR A 109 13.34 -35.65 -13.24
CA THR A 109 14.50 -36.46 -13.58
C THR A 109 15.55 -35.61 -14.28
N LEU A 110 16.70 -35.41 -13.63
CA LEU A 110 17.97 -35.19 -14.32
C LEU A 110 19.06 -36.06 -13.67
N PRO A 111 20.00 -36.61 -14.46
CA PRO A 111 20.77 -37.78 -14.07
C PRO A 111 22.03 -37.44 -13.27
N MET A 112 22.52 -38.49 -12.60
CA MET A 112 23.92 -38.75 -12.24
C MET A 112 24.32 -38.59 -10.76
N HIS A 113 24.36 -39.76 -10.10
CA HIS A 113 25.40 -40.24 -9.18
C HIS A 113 25.73 -39.45 -7.91
N ARG A 114 25.30 -39.97 -6.74
CA ARG A 114 26.26 -40.38 -5.69
C ARG A 114 25.65 -41.34 -4.67
N ARG A 115 26.46 -42.34 -4.29
CA ARG A 115 26.20 -43.49 -3.42
C ARG A 115 25.69 -43.10 -2.03
N PHE A 116 24.70 -43.86 -1.54
CA PHE A 116 24.32 -43.93 -0.11
C PHE A 116 25.46 -44.51 0.74
N SER A 117 25.68 -43.94 1.92
CA SER A 117 26.24 -44.64 3.07
C SER A 117 25.15 -44.77 4.15
N PRO A 118 24.90 -45.98 4.70
CA PRO A 118 23.99 -46.16 5.83
C PRO A 118 24.80 -46.14 7.13
N ARG A 119 24.56 -45.15 7.99
CA ARG A 119 24.91 -45.27 9.40
C ARG A 119 23.90 -44.50 10.25
N GLU A 120 23.42 -45.21 11.28
CA GLU A 120 22.57 -44.76 12.39
C GLU A 120 21.05 -44.89 12.18
N MET A 121 20.60 -46.14 12.00
CA MET A 121 19.24 -46.54 12.38
C MET A 121 19.32 -47.17 13.79
N GLY A 122 18.90 -46.43 14.81
CA GLY A 122 18.76 -46.95 16.17
C GLY A 122 17.63 -47.98 16.26
N THR A 123 17.80 -48.98 17.11
CA THR A 123 16.87 -50.10 17.28
C THR A 123 15.53 -49.66 17.92
N PRO A 124 14.38 -50.08 17.38
CA PRO A 124 13.08 -49.77 17.97
C PRO A 124 12.88 -50.54 19.29
N THR A 125 12.42 -49.85 20.34
CA THR A 125 12.09 -50.43 21.65
C THR A 125 10.58 -50.56 21.84
N GLU A 126 10.20 -51.42 22.79
CA GLU A 126 8.87 -51.94 23.14
C GLU A 126 7.80 -50.88 23.50
N LYS A 127 8.14 -49.59 23.50
CA LYS A 127 7.20 -48.46 23.72
C LYS A 127 6.68 -47.82 22.43
N THR A 128 7.01 -48.39 21.27
CA THR A 128 6.53 -47.87 19.98
C THR A 128 5.12 -48.37 19.72
N GLY A 129 4.11 -47.51 19.91
CA GLY A 129 2.70 -47.84 19.67
C GLY A 129 2.47 -48.30 18.22
N LEU A 130 1.91 -49.51 18.06
CA LEU A 130 1.73 -50.20 16.78
C LEU A 130 0.53 -49.74 15.94
N ILE A 131 -0.19 -48.69 16.37
CA ILE A 131 -1.33 -48.12 15.63
C ILE A 131 -1.18 -46.60 15.61
N LYS A 132 -0.90 -46.03 14.43
CA LYS A 132 -1.14 -44.60 14.19
C LYS A 132 -2.64 -44.41 14.02
N THR A 133 -3.31 -43.86 15.03
CA THR A 133 -4.67 -43.34 14.87
C THR A 133 -4.63 -42.28 13.77
N GLU A 134 -5.28 -42.53 12.64
CA GLU A 134 -5.54 -41.51 11.63
C GLU A 134 -6.38 -40.41 12.30
N ALA A 135 -5.74 -39.27 12.56
CA ALA A 135 -6.43 -38.07 12.95
C ALA A 135 -7.40 -37.70 11.82
N ALA A 136 -8.69 -37.60 12.16
CA ALA A 136 -9.70 -37.05 11.27
C ALA A 136 -9.22 -35.72 10.67
N PRO A 137 -9.54 -35.42 9.40
CA PRO A 137 -9.09 -34.18 8.77
C PRO A 137 -9.55 -32.99 9.63
N PRO A 138 -8.67 -32.02 9.90
CA PRO A 138 -9.06 -30.84 10.66
C PRO A 138 -10.18 -30.15 9.88
N LYS A 139 -11.34 -29.96 10.54
CA LYS A 139 -12.39 -29.06 10.05
C LYS A 139 -11.73 -27.71 9.76
N SER A 140 -11.87 -27.22 8.54
CA SER A 140 -11.43 -25.88 8.17
C SER A 140 -12.03 -24.87 9.14
N LYS A 141 -11.16 -24.12 9.83
CA LYS A 141 -11.57 -22.96 10.65
C LYS A 141 -12.05 -21.85 9.71
N ASP A 142 -13.30 -21.93 9.27
CA ASP A 142 -14.00 -20.79 8.65
C ASP A 142 -14.40 -19.70 9.69
N SER A 143 -14.07 -19.89 10.97
CA SER A 143 -14.47 -18.99 12.08
C SER A 143 -13.57 -17.77 12.28
N ASP A 144 -12.38 -17.69 11.67
CA ASP A 144 -11.37 -16.68 12.04
C ASP A 144 -11.25 -15.48 11.07
N LYS A 145 -12.07 -15.42 10.01
CA LYS A 145 -12.14 -14.21 9.17
C LYS A 145 -13.05 -13.17 9.85
N THR A 146 -12.43 -12.25 10.59
CA THR A 146 -13.12 -11.20 11.38
C THR A 146 -13.46 -9.94 10.58
N THR A 147 -13.00 -9.82 9.32
CA THR A 147 -13.12 -8.59 8.53
C THR A 147 -14.58 -8.25 8.20
N THR A 148 -15.03 -7.06 8.62
CA THR A 148 -16.38 -6.53 8.38
C THR A 148 -16.49 -5.86 7.02
N LEU A 149 -17.71 -5.68 6.51
CA LEU A 149 -17.95 -4.92 5.27
C LEU A 149 -17.48 -3.47 5.38
N TRP A 150 -17.53 -2.89 6.59
CA TRP A 150 -17.01 -1.56 6.86
C TRP A 150 -15.47 -1.50 6.68
N HIS A 151 -14.75 -2.53 7.11
CA HIS A 151 -13.30 -2.60 6.89
C HIS A 151 -12.96 -2.78 5.40
N ALA A 152 -13.74 -3.58 4.67
CA ALA A 152 -13.61 -3.69 3.23
C ALA A 152 -13.88 -2.34 2.53
N LEU A 153 -14.88 -1.57 2.97
CA LEU A 153 -15.15 -0.22 2.46
C LEU A 153 -13.95 0.70 2.67
N LEU A 154 -13.42 0.78 3.89
CA LEU A 154 -12.26 1.61 4.22
C LEU A 154 -11.03 1.21 3.41
N THR A 155 -10.83 -0.09 3.20
CA THR A 155 -9.75 -0.62 2.35
C THR A 155 -9.92 -0.17 0.90
N LEU A 156 -11.13 -0.25 0.33
CA LEU A 156 -11.40 0.21 -1.02
C LEU A 156 -11.23 1.73 -1.12
N LEU A 157 -11.77 2.51 -0.19
CA LEU A 157 -11.61 3.97 -0.16
C LEU A 157 -10.13 4.34 -0.10
N LYS A 158 -9.34 3.71 0.76
CA LYS A 158 -7.89 3.94 0.83
C LYS A 158 -7.20 3.57 -0.49
N SER A 159 -7.59 2.47 -1.13
CA SER A 159 -7.03 2.04 -2.41
C SER A 159 -7.31 3.02 -3.54
N PHE A 160 -8.53 3.56 -3.61
CA PHE A 160 -8.95 4.41 -4.72
C PHE A 160 -8.60 5.89 -4.50
N VAL A 161 -8.72 6.40 -3.27
CA VAL A 161 -8.50 7.84 -2.97
C VAL A 161 -7.06 8.22 -3.28
N GLY A 162 -6.10 7.35 -2.95
CA GLY A 162 -4.71 7.40 -3.42
C GLY A 162 -4.10 8.80 -3.56
N THR A 163 -3.17 8.96 -4.50
CA THR A 163 -2.72 10.30 -4.97
C THR A 163 -3.52 10.80 -6.16
N GLY A 164 -4.32 9.95 -6.81
CA GLY A 164 -5.10 10.29 -8.02
C GLY A 164 -5.96 11.54 -7.83
N ILE A 165 -6.57 11.69 -6.64
CA ILE A 165 -7.40 12.85 -6.32
C ILE A 165 -6.66 14.20 -6.39
N LEU A 166 -5.35 14.22 -6.15
CA LEU A 166 -4.55 15.45 -6.14
C LEU A 166 -4.21 15.96 -7.55
N PHE A 167 -4.26 15.06 -8.54
CA PHE A 167 -4.01 15.38 -9.96
C PHE A 167 -5.31 15.68 -10.72
N LEU A 168 -6.46 15.23 -10.20
CA LEU A 168 -7.75 15.47 -10.85
C LEU A 168 -8.07 16.94 -11.12
N PRO A 169 -7.79 17.91 -10.23
CA PRO A 169 -8.08 19.31 -10.51
C PRO A 169 -7.37 19.87 -11.74
N ASP A 170 -6.08 19.57 -11.93
CA ASP A 170 -5.36 19.91 -13.17
C ASP A 170 -5.88 19.08 -14.36
N GLY A 171 -6.29 17.83 -14.12
CA GLY A 171 -7.04 17.07 -15.11
C GLY A 171 -8.31 17.78 -15.60
N PHE A 172 -9.05 18.47 -14.71
CA PHE A 172 -10.22 19.28 -15.08
C PHE A 172 -9.83 20.52 -15.88
N ARG A 173 -8.64 21.09 -15.67
CA ARG A 173 -8.07 22.12 -16.56
C ARG A 173 -7.77 21.57 -17.96
N SER A 174 -7.22 20.37 -18.04
CA SER A 174 -6.87 19.73 -19.32
C SER A 174 -8.08 19.21 -20.09
N GLY A 175 -9.16 18.80 -19.41
CA GLY A 175 -10.39 18.32 -20.04
C GLY A 175 -11.47 19.37 -20.23
N GLY A 176 -11.65 20.27 -19.26
CA GLY A 176 -12.74 21.25 -19.19
C GLY A 176 -13.88 20.82 -18.27
N ILE A 177 -14.59 21.80 -17.70
CA ILE A 177 -15.56 21.58 -16.61
C ILE A 177 -16.77 20.71 -17.02
N LEU A 178 -17.11 20.67 -18.32
CA LEU A 178 -18.22 19.87 -18.84
C LEU A 178 -17.75 18.47 -19.28
N PHE A 179 -16.65 18.40 -20.03
CA PHE A 179 -16.13 17.13 -20.54
C PHE A 179 -15.60 16.24 -19.41
N SER A 180 -14.90 16.82 -18.43
CA SER A 180 -14.26 16.06 -17.36
C SER A 180 -15.21 15.18 -16.54
N PRO A 181 -16.33 15.67 -15.96
CA PRO A 181 -17.24 14.81 -15.21
C PRO A 181 -17.92 13.74 -16.09
N LEU A 182 -18.18 14.01 -17.37
CA LEU A 182 -18.75 13.03 -18.30
C LEU A 182 -17.75 11.91 -18.60
N CYS A 183 -16.50 12.27 -18.92
CA CYS A 183 -15.43 11.31 -19.16
C CYS A 183 -15.10 10.52 -17.88
N LEU A 184 -15.07 11.17 -16.72
CA LEU A 184 -14.86 10.51 -15.42
C LEU A 184 -15.96 9.50 -15.11
N THR A 185 -17.22 9.83 -15.41
CA THR A 185 -18.37 8.92 -15.27
C THR A 185 -18.25 7.72 -16.22
N PHE A 186 -17.87 7.97 -17.48
CA PHE A 186 -17.69 6.91 -18.47
C PHE A 186 -16.56 5.94 -18.07
N VAL A 187 -15.40 6.47 -17.66
CA VAL A 187 -14.27 5.68 -17.17
C VAL A 187 -14.66 4.89 -15.91
N ALA A 188 -15.33 5.51 -14.94
CA ALA A 188 -15.80 4.85 -13.72
C ALA A 188 -16.76 3.69 -14.02
N ALA A 189 -17.66 3.85 -15.01
CA ALA A 189 -18.57 2.80 -15.42
C ALA A 189 -17.83 1.60 -16.04
N LEU A 190 -16.86 1.87 -16.92
CA LEU A 190 -16.04 0.83 -17.56
C LEU A 190 -15.15 0.09 -16.55
N THR A 191 -14.48 0.82 -15.65
CA THR A 191 -13.62 0.21 -14.62
C THR A 191 -14.44 -0.60 -13.62
N LEU A 192 -15.60 -0.09 -13.17
CA LEU A 192 -16.51 -0.85 -12.31
C LEU A 192 -16.99 -2.12 -13.01
N TYR A 193 -17.41 -2.04 -14.27
CA TYR A 193 -17.82 -3.20 -15.05
C TYR A 193 -16.70 -4.24 -15.13
N ALA A 194 -15.48 -3.82 -15.45
CA ALA A 194 -14.34 -4.71 -15.55
C ALA A 194 -13.97 -5.35 -14.18
N MET A 195 -14.05 -4.61 -13.07
CA MET A 195 -13.86 -5.18 -11.74
C MET A 195 -14.94 -6.21 -11.40
N LEU A 196 -16.20 -5.97 -11.76
CA LEU A 196 -17.28 -6.95 -11.58
C LEU A 196 -17.04 -8.21 -12.42
N ARG A 197 -16.56 -8.07 -13.67
CA ARG A 197 -16.14 -9.22 -14.51
C ARG A 197 -14.98 -9.97 -13.89
N LEU A 198 -14.02 -9.28 -13.29
CA LEU A 198 -12.91 -9.93 -12.60
C LEU A 198 -13.40 -10.76 -11.40
N LEU A 199 -14.36 -10.23 -10.63
CA LEU A 199 -14.98 -10.96 -9.52
C LEU A 199 -15.70 -12.22 -10.00
N GLN A 200 -16.44 -12.14 -11.13
CA GLN A 200 -17.08 -13.31 -11.74
C GLN A 200 -16.06 -14.36 -12.22
N CYS A 201 -14.98 -13.92 -12.86
CA CYS A 201 -13.91 -14.84 -13.27
C CYS A 201 -13.34 -15.57 -12.06
N ARG A 202 -13.14 -14.87 -10.95
CA ARG A 202 -12.67 -15.47 -9.70
C ARG A 202 -13.67 -16.45 -9.10
N GLU A 203 -14.98 -16.19 -9.18
CA GLU A 203 -15.98 -17.17 -8.72
C GLU A 203 -15.89 -18.49 -9.50
N LEU A 204 -15.46 -18.46 -10.76
CA LEU A 204 -15.27 -19.65 -11.59
C LEU A 204 -13.98 -20.43 -11.26
N VAL A 205 -12.86 -19.74 -11.03
CA VAL A 205 -11.53 -20.39 -10.94
C VAL A 205 -10.81 -20.25 -9.61
N GLY A 206 -11.26 -19.35 -8.73
CA GLY A 206 -10.61 -19.00 -7.48
C GLY A 206 -9.26 -18.29 -7.64
N GLY A 207 -8.57 -18.08 -6.52
CA GLY A 207 -7.19 -17.56 -6.50
C GLY A 207 -7.05 -16.03 -6.68
N THR A 208 -5.81 -15.61 -6.92
CA THR A 208 -5.40 -14.21 -7.15
C THR A 208 -5.59 -13.79 -8.61
N TYR A 209 -5.41 -12.51 -8.91
CA TYR A 209 -5.57 -12.02 -10.28
C TYR A 209 -4.62 -12.72 -11.28
N GLY A 210 -3.36 -12.94 -10.89
CA GLY A 210 -2.42 -13.71 -11.71
C GLY A 210 -2.87 -15.16 -11.94
N HIS A 211 -3.58 -15.77 -10.99
CA HIS A 211 -4.15 -17.12 -11.14
C HIS A 211 -5.31 -17.15 -12.14
N VAL A 212 -6.17 -16.13 -12.13
CA VAL A 212 -7.24 -15.98 -13.12
C VAL A 212 -6.64 -15.89 -14.53
N GLY A 213 -5.59 -15.08 -14.70
CA GLY A 213 -4.85 -15.02 -15.98
C GLY A 213 -4.22 -16.36 -16.37
N PHE A 214 -3.70 -17.11 -15.41
CA PHE A 214 -3.15 -18.46 -15.65
C PHE A 214 -4.21 -19.44 -16.15
N LYS A 215 -5.41 -19.41 -15.56
CA LYS A 215 -6.49 -20.31 -15.97
C LYS A 215 -7.06 -19.96 -17.35
N ALA A 216 -7.06 -18.68 -17.72
CA ALA A 216 -7.59 -18.23 -19.01
C ALA A 216 -6.62 -18.52 -20.19
N TYR A 217 -5.33 -18.18 -20.04
CA TYR A 217 -4.34 -18.21 -21.12
C TYR A 217 -3.01 -18.91 -20.74
N GLY A 218 -3.02 -19.72 -19.68
CA GLY A 218 -1.83 -20.42 -19.20
C GLY A 218 -0.76 -19.47 -18.67
N SER A 219 0.50 -19.89 -18.75
CA SER A 219 1.65 -19.11 -18.27
C SER A 219 1.74 -17.72 -18.90
N TRP A 220 1.26 -17.54 -20.12
CA TRP A 220 1.27 -16.24 -20.79
C TRP A 220 0.33 -15.24 -20.12
N GLY A 221 -0.93 -15.63 -19.87
CA GLY A 221 -1.90 -14.77 -19.18
C GLY A 221 -1.45 -14.38 -17.77
N ARG A 222 -0.82 -15.30 -17.03
CA ARG A 222 -0.20 -14.98 -15.73
C ARG A 222 0.88 -13.91 -15.85
N ARG A 223 1.81 -14.08 -16.80
CA ARG A 223 2.92 -13.15 -17.01
C ARG A 223 2.44 -11.76 -17.43
N MET A 224 1.41 -11.66 -18.28
CA MET A 224 0.83 -10.36 -18.65
C MET A 224 0.31 -9.60 -17.45
N VAL A 225 -0.49 -10.26 -16.59
CA VAL A 225 -1.03 -9.63 -15.37
C VAL A 225 0.11 -9.21 -14.45
N GLN A 226 1.09 -10.09 -14.23
CA GLN A 226 2.27 -9.82 -13.39
C GLN A 226 3.10 -8.62 -13.90
N ILE A 227 3.39 -8.57 -15.21
CA ILE A 227 4.14 -7.47 -15.82
C ILE A 227 3.35 -6.16 -15.73
N SER A 228 2.05 -6.17 -16.01
CA SER A 228 1.21 -4.97 -15.88
C SER A 228 1.12 -4.47 -14.44
N ILE A 229 1.03 -5.36 -13.44
CA ILE A 229 1.11 -4.96 -12.03
C ILE A 229 2.47 -4.32 -11.72
N ILE A 230 3.59 -4.90 -12.18
CA ILE A 230 4.92 -4.31 -11.96
C ILE A 230 5.01 -2.92 -12.58
N MET A 231 4.59 -2.74 -13.85
CA MET A 231 4.65 -1.46 -14.54
C MET A 231 3.78 -0.40 -13.88
N MET A 232 2.57 -0.77 -13.44
CA MET A 232 1.66 0.13 -12.75
C MET A 232 2.22 0.57 -11.39
N GLN A 233 2.69 -0.38 -10.58
CA GLN A 233 3.29 -0.08 -9.27
C GLN A 233 4.55 0.78 -9.41
N ALA A 234 5.40 0.50 -10.40
CA ALA A 234 6.56 1.33 -10.70
C ALA A 234 6.15 2.76 -11.08
N GLY A 235 5.10 2.93 -11.90
CA GLY A 235 4.53 4.23 -12.24
C GLY A 235 4.08 5.02 -11.01
N PHE A 236 3.32 4.40 -10.10
CA PHE A 236 2.91 5.03 -8.84
C PHE A 236 4.10 5.42 -7.96
N CYS A 237 5.09 4.53 -7.84
CA CYS A 237 6.33 4.84 -7.13
C CYS A 237 7.05 6.06 -7.73
N CYS A 238 7.10 6.20 -9.05
CA CYS A 238 7.71 7.36 -9.70
C CYS A 238 6.93 8.65 -9.40
N THR A 239 5.60 8.62 -9.52
CA THR A 239 4.74 9.76 -9.18
C THR A 239 4.93 10.17 -7.71
N TYR A 240 5.08 9.21 -6.80
CA TYR A 240 5.33 9.49 -5.39
C TYR A 240 6.66 10.19 -5.15
N VAL A 241 7.73 9.76 -5.83
CA VAL A 241 9.05 10.40 -5.73
C VAL A 241 8.99 11.86 -6.17
N ILE A 242 8.33 12.15 -7.31
CA ILE A 242 8.19 13.51 -7.83
C ILE A 242 7.32 14.34 -6.88
N PHE A 243 6.20 13.79 -6.43
CA PHE A 243 5.26 14.45 -5.52
C PHE A 243 5.94 14.87 -4.21
N VAL A 244 6.71 13.98 -3.60
CA VAL A 244 7.47 14.28 -2.38
C VAL A 244 8.50 15.38 -2.63
N ALA A 245 9.23 15.33 -3.74
CA ALA A 245 10.25 16.32 -4.06
C ALA A 245 9.66 17.72 -4.25
N GLN A 246 8.57 17.83 -5.03
CA GLN A 246 7.92 19.12 -5.31
C GLN A 246 7.31 19.74 -4.05
N ASN A 247 6.55 18.97 -3.25
CA ASN A 247 5.99 19.48 -2.00
C ASN A 247 7.08 19.85 -0.98
N MET A 248 8.18 19.09 -0.92
CA MET A 248 9.30 19.43 -0.03
C MET A 248 10.06 20.68 -0.51
N SER A 249 10.18 20.90 -1.82
CA SER A 249 10.77 22.12 -2.38
C SER A 249 9.97 23.35 -1.94
N GLU A 250 8.65 23.32 -2.08
CA GLU A 250 7.77 24.41 -1.64
C GLU A 250 7.81 24.65 -0.13
N VAL A 251 7.88 23.58 0.66
CA VAL A 251 8.08 23.70 2.11
C VAL A 251 9.40 24.40 2.40
N LEU A 252 10.51 23.98 1.77
CA LEU A 252 11.83 24.58 2.00
C LEU A 252 11.88 26.05 1.55
N GLU A 253 11.25 26.39 0.41
CA GLU A 253 11.11 27.76 -0.07
C GLU A 253 10.39 28.65 0.96
N PHE A 254 9.34 28.12 1.62
CA PHE A 254 8.65 28.84 2.69
C PHE A 254 9.56 29.19 3.88
N TRP A 255 10.56 28.35 4.17
CA TRP A 255 11.58 28.61 5.20
C TRP A 255 12.79 29.42 4.70
N GLY A 256 12.78 29.85 3.43
CA GLY A 256 13.85 30.66 2.82
C GLY A 256 14.99 29.85 2.19
N TYR A 257 14.82 28.55 1.99
CA TYR A 257 15.79 27.69 1.32
C TYR A 257 15.32 27.32 -0.08
N ASP A 258 15.98 27.83 -1.11
CA ASP A 258 15.73 27.46 -2.49
C ASP A 258 16.55 26.21 -2.84
N VAL A 259 15.86 25.07 -2.95
CA VAL A 259 16.47 23.77 -3.24
C VAL A 259 15.82 23.17 -4.47
N ASP A 260 16.66 22.86 -5.46
CA ASP A 260 16.21 22.26 -6.72
C ASP A 260 15.48 20.92 -6.48
N THR A 261 14.34 20.77 -7.16
CA THR A 261 13.50 19.57 -7.07
C THR A 261 14.29 18.32 -7.48
N SER A 262 15.18 18.45 -8.47
CA SER A 262 16.00 17.33 -8.94
C SER A 262 16.95 16.80 -7.86
N LEU A 263 17.51 17.70 -7.05
CA LEU A 263 18.35 17.30 -5.90
C LEU A 263 17.52 16.57 -4.84
N LEU A 264 16.30 17.03 -4.57
CA LEU A 264 15.39 16.37 -3.62
C LEU A 264 14.95 14.98 -4.11
N ILE A 265 14.78 14.79 -5.42
CA ILE A 265 14.54 13.46 -6.02
C ILE A 265 15.74 12.53 -5.76
N LEU A 266 16.97 13.00 -5.99
CA LEU A 266 18.18 12.19 -5.77
C LEU A 266 18.41 11.89 -4.28
N LEU A 267 18.12 12.84 -3.39
CA LEU A 267 18.26 12.66 -1.94
C LEU A 267 17.33 11.55 -1.41
N GLN A 268 16.15 11.38 -2.03
CA GLN A 268 15.22 10.31 -1.65
C GLN A 268 15.80 8.90 -1.85
N ILE A 269 16.85 8.70 -2.67
CA ILE A 269 17.55 7.41 -2.79
C ILE A 269 18.09 6.95 -1.43
N ALA A 270 18.68 7.87 -0.66
CA ALA A 270 19.24 7.60 0.67
C ALA A 270 18.16 7.18 1.67
N VAL A 271 16.90 7.56 1.43
CA VAL A 271 15.75 7.24 2.28
C VAL A 271 15.05 5.97 1.80
N TYR A 272 14.76 5.84 0.51
CA TYR A 272 14.00 4.72 -0.04
C TYR A 272 14.77 3.41 -0.11
N ILE A 273 16.10 3.42 -0.31
CA ILE A 273 16.88 2.17 -0.30
C ILE A 273 16.77 1.48 1.06
N PRO A 274 17.08 2.11 2.21
CA PRO A 274 16.89 1.50 3.51
C PRO A 274 15.45 1.07 3.77
N LEU A 275 14.47 1.90 3.39
CA LEU A 275 13.05 1.56 3.57
C LEU A 275 12.63 0.34 2.74
N SER A 276 13.17 0.15 1.53
CA SER A 276 12.89 -1.00 0.68
C SER A 276 13.42 -2.33 1.25
N TRP A 277 14.44 -2.27 2.12
CA TRP A 277 15.01 -3.46 2.76
C TRP A 277 14.14 -4.00 3.90
N ILE A 278 13.15 -3.22 4.34
CA ILE A 278 12.21 -3.67 5.37
C ILE A 278 11.39 -4.84 4.81
N ARG A 279 11.45 -5.96 5.54
CA ARG A 279 10.84 -7.24 5.11
C ARG A 279 9.45 -7.49 5.67
N TYR A 280 9.11 -6.80 6.75
CA TYR A 280 7.83 -6.94 7.44
C TYR A 280 7.06 -5.64 7.27
N ILE A 281 6.09 -5.65 6.36
CA ILE A 281 5.27 -4.48 6.07
C ILE A 281 4.36 -4.12 7.25
N SER A 282 4.09 -5.06 8.15
CA SER A 282 3.31 -4.82 9.37
C SER A 282 3.86 -3.68 10.22
N TYR A 283 5.17 -3.39 10.17
CA TYR A 283 5.75 -2.23 10.85
C TYR A 283 5.27 -0.87 10.31
N PHE A 284 4.80 -0.82 9.06
CA PHE A 284 4.25 0.40 8.44
C PHE A 284 2.76 0.61 8.70
N SER A 285 2.07 -0.34 9.32
CA SER A 285 0.63 -0.26 9.62
C SER A 285 0.25 1.04 10.36
N ILE A 286 0.98 1.38 11.43
CA ILE A 286 0.76 2.61 12.21
C ILE A 286 1.15 3.86 11.42
N SER A 287 2.28 3.82 10.72
CA SER A 287 2.75 4.94 9.90
C SER A 287 1.74 5.28 8.78
N ASN A 288 1.08 4.27 8.22
CA ASN A 288 0.01 4.45 7.24
C ASN A 288 -1.26 5.03 7.82
N LEU A 289 -1.58 4.74 9.09
CA LEU A 289 -2.68 5.40 9.79
C LEU A 289 -2.41 6.90 9.93
N ILE A 290 -1.19 7.26 10.31
CA ILE A 290 -0.78 8.66 10.40
C ILE A 290 -0.82 9.32 9.01
N ALA A 291 -0.34 8.62 7.97
CA ALA A 291 -0.39 9.09 6.59
C ALA A 291 -1.83 9.40 6.13
N ASP A 292 -2.79 8.52 6.42
CA ASP A 292 -4.19 8.74 6.04
C ASP A 292 -4.82 9.93 6.78
N VAL A 293 -4.44 10.16 8.04
CA VAL A 293 -4.87 11.37 8.77
C VAL A 293 -4.34 12.63 8.10
N PHE A 294 -3.08 12.64 7.64
CA PHE A 294 -2.54 13.77 6.89
C PHE A 294 -3.22 13.98 5.54
N ILE A 295 -3.56 12.89 4.83
CA ILE A 295 -4.32 12.96 3.58
C ILE A 295 -5.71 13.57 3.83
N LEU A 296 -6.45 13.09 4.83
CA LEU A 296 -7.79 13.62 5.14
C LEU A 296 -7.74 15.08 5.59
N TYR A 297 -6.78 15.44 6.44
CA TYR A 297 -6.53 16.82 6.84
C TYR A 297 -6.25 17.71 5.63
N GLY A 298 -5.36 17.26 4.74
CA GLY A 298 -4.99 17.99 3.55
C GLY A 298 -6.15 18.18 2.57
N LEU A 299 -6.96 17.14 2.30
CA LEU A 299 -8.16 17.25 1.45
C LEU A 299 -9.16 18.25 2.04
N ALA A 300 -9.39 18.19 3.35
CA ALA A 300 -10.29 19.13 4.03
C ALA A 300 -9.77 20.57 3.96
N PHE A 301 -8.46 20.77 4.14
CA PHE A 301 -7.83 22.08 4.02
C PHE A 301 -7.91 22.64 2.59
N ILE A 302 -7.60 21.83 1.58
CA ILE A 302 -7.69 22.21 0.16
C ILE A 302 -9.11 22.65 -0.19
N LEU A 303 -10.12 21.87 0.20
CA LEU A 303 -11.52 22.24 -0.02
C LEU A 303 -11.90 23.51 0.74
N GLY A 304 -11.55 23.62 2.02
CA GLY A 304 -11.84 24.79 2.84
C GLY A 304 -11.22 26.07 2.25
N ASN A 305 -9.97 26.00 1.82
CA ASN A 305 -9.29 27.09 1.14
C ASN A 305 -9.95 27.42 -0.21
N SER A 306 -10.37 26.40 -0.96
CA SER A 306 -11.05 26.61 -2.24
C SER A 306 -12.39 27.32 -2.09
N PHE A 307 -13.18 26.95 -1.08
CA PHE A 307 -14.43 27.64 -0.75
C PHE A 307 -14.19 29.08 -0.27
N TRP A 308 -13.19 29.29 0.57
CA TRP A 308 -12.84 30.64 1.04
C TRP A 308 -12.41 31.54 -0.13
N LEU A 309 -11.58 31.02 -1.03
CA LEU A 309 -11.12 31.76 -2.20
C LEU A 309 -12.27 32.04 -3.17
N LEU A 310 -13.16 31.07 -3.39
CA LEU A 310 -14.36 31.25 -4.20
C LEU A 310 -15.33 32.28 -3.61
N ALA A 311 -15.48 32.32 -2.28
CA ALA A 311 -16.35 33.28 -1.59
C ALA A 311 -15.77 34.70 -1.60
N THR A 312 -14.45 34.86 -1.61
CA THR A 312 -13.78 36.16 -1.54
C THR A 312 -13.47 36.74 -2.92
N GLN A 313 -13.07 35.92 -3.88
CA GLN A 313 -12.61 36.34 -5.22
C GLN A 313 -13.60 35.98 -6.33
N GLY A 314 -14.57 35.12 -6.07
CA GLY A 314 -15.48 34.57 -7.08
C GLY A 314 -14.82 33.47 -7.91
N PRO A 315 -15.56 32.86 -8.86
CA PRO A 315 -15.03 31.84 -9.76
C PRO A 315 -13.98 32.44 -10.71
N ALA A 316 -12.99 31.64 -11.07
CA ALA A 316 -12.00 32.01 -12.08
C ALA A 316 -12.70 32.29 -13.43
N LYS A 317 -12.18 33.28 -14.18
CA LYS A 317 -12.83 33.79 -15.40
C LYS A 317 -12.51 32.97 -16.66
N ASP A 318 -11.52 32.10 -16.56
CA ASP A 318 -10.85 31.31 -17.58
C ASP A 318 -11.20 29.81 -17.49
N VAL A 319 -12.35 29.50 -16.89
CA VAL A 319 -12.88 28.14 -16.83
C VAL A 319 -13.43 27.76 -18.20
N GLU A 320 -12.79 26.79 -18.84
CA GLU A 320 -13.19 26.28 -20.14
C GLU A 320 -14.17 25.11 -20.01
N LEU A 321 -15.18 25.08 -20.89
CA LEU A 321 -16.16 23.99 -20.96
C LEU A 321 -15.52 22.68 -21.48
N PHE A 322 -14.70 22.80 -22.51
CA PHE A 322 -13.98 21.69 -23.14
C PHE A 322 -12.68 22.20 -23.74
N ASN A 323 -11.55 21.67 -23.27
CA ASN A 323 -10.23 21.98 -23.80
C ASN A 323 -9.89 20.93 -24.87
N GLN A 324 -9.84 21.35 -26.14
CA GLN A 324 -9.59 20.46 -27.27
C GLN A 324 -8.13 19.99 -27.40
N GLN A 325 -7.18 20.67 -26.76
CA GLN A 325 -5.75 20.40 -26.91
C GLN A 325 -5.28 19.32 -25.94
N ASP A 326 -5.71 19.40 -24.68
CA ASP A 326 -5.17 18.57 -23.60
C ASP A 326 -6.15 17.50 -23.08
N TYR A 327 -7.34 17.35 -23.67
CA TYR A 327 -8.32 16.35 -23.21
C TYR A 327 -7.79 14.90 -23.12
N PRO A 328 -6.83 14.43 -23.95
CA PRO A 328 -6.28 13.08 -23.81
C PRO A 328 -5.54 12.89 -22.48
N VAL A 329 -4.91 13.95 -21.96
CA VAL A 329 -4.27 13.96 -20.64
C VAL A 329 -5.30 13.65 -19.56
N PHE A 330 -6.50 14.23 -19.66
CA PHE A 330 -7.57 13.95 -18.70
C PHE A 330 -8.07 12.50 -18.76
N ILE A 331 -8.15 11.89 -19.95
CA ILE A 331 -8.58 10.50 -20.10
C ILE A 331 -7.63 9.57 -19.33
N GLY A 332 -6.32 9.74 -19.49
CA GLY A 332 -5.34 8.91 -18.77
C GLY A 332 -5.33 9.18 -17.27
N THR A 333 -5.41 10.45 -16.84
CA THR A 333 -5.53 10.82 -15.41
C THR A 333 -6.79 10.25 -14.77
N SER A 334 -7.91 10.19 -15.49
CA SER A 334 -9.16 9.58 -15.00
C SER A 334 -9.01 8.07 -14.74
N ILE A 335 -8.31 7.36 -15.64
CA ILE A 335 -8.06 5.91 -15.51
C ILE A 335 -7.07 5.64 -14.39
N PHE A 336 -6.05 6.47 -14.25
CA PHE A 336 -5.13 6.46 -13.10
C PHE A 336 -5.88 6.64 -11.77
N THR A 337 -6.85 7.55 -11.73
CA THR A 337 -7.63 7.86 -10.52
C THR A 337 -8.54 6.71 -10.09
N PHE A 338 -9.16 6.00 -11.05
CA PHE A 338 -9.98 4.81 -10.77
C PHE A 338 -9.19 3.50 -10.80
N GLU A 339 -7.86 3.58 -10.69
CA GLU A 339 -7.06 2.40 -10.44
C GLU A 339 -7.25 1.92 -9.00
N GLY A 340 -7.33 0.60 -8.84
CA GLY A 340 -7.57 -0.08 -7.57
C GLY A 340 -7.88 -1.56 -7.75
N ILE A 341 -7.88 -2.05 -9.01
CA ILE A 341 -8.27 -3.41 -9.37
C ILE A 341 -7.36 -4.45 -8.73
N GLY A 342 -6.09 -4.11 -8.50
CA GLY A 342 -5.13 -4.97 -7.81
C GLY A 342 -5.54 -5.35 -6.38
N LEU A 343 -6.29 -4.49 -5.70
CA LEU A 343 -6.73 -4.69 -4.31
C LEU A 343 -8.17 -5.20 -4.19
N VAL A 344 -8.96 -5.19 -5.28
CA VAL A 344 -10.35 -5.68 -5.28
C VAL A 344 -10.43 -7.16 -4.87
N LEU A 345 -9.63 -8.04 -5.48
CA LEU A 345 -9.66 -9.47 -5.17
C LEU A 345 -9.15 -9.77 -3.75
N PRO A 346 -7.98 -9.28 -3.30
CA PRO A 346 -7.57 -9.41 -1.90
C PRO A 346 -8.64 -8.96 -0.91
N THR A 347 -9.25 -7.80 -1.13
CA THR A 347 -10.29 -7.24 -0.24
C THR A 347 -11.55 -8.10 -0.19
N GLN A 348 -11.97 -8.68 -1.32
CA GLN A 348 -13.07 -9.64 -1.31
C GLN A 348 -12.68 -10.90 -0.52
N SER A 349 -11.42 -11.35 -0.61
CA SER A 349 -10.96 -12.62 -0.04
C SER A 349 -10.87 -12.64 1.49
N SER A 350 -10.62 -11.48 2.08
CA SER A 350 -10.59 -11.30 3.54
C SER A 350 -11.99 -11.34 4.17
N LEU A 351 -13.05 -11.21 3.37
CA LEU A 351 -14.43 -11.36 3.83
C LEU A 351 -14.87 -12.83 3.89
N ASN A 352 -15.78 -13.13 4.81
CA ASN A 352 -16.45 -14.43 4.93
C ASN A 352 -17.33 -14.69 3.70
N GLN A 353 -17.55 -15.96 3.37
CA GLN A 353 -18.30 -16.35 2.17
C GLN A 353 -19.71 -15.72 2.09
N ALA A 354 -20.40 -15.57 3.24
CA ALA A 354 -21.69 -14.89 3.31
C ALA A 354 -21.62 -13.39 2.97
N ARG A 355 -20.50 -12.72 3.31
CA ARG A 355 -20.26 -11.29 3.05
C ARG A 355 -19.70 -11.06 1.65
N GLN A 356 -18.95 -12.01 1.09
CA GLN A 356 -18.44 -11.94 -0.30
C GLN A 356 -19.56 -11.73 -1.32
N LYS A 357 -20.74 -12.34 -1.12
CA LYS A 357 -21.92 -12.12 -1.98
C LYS A 357 -22.44 -10.68 -1.98
N ARG A 358 -22.16 -9.91 -0.92
CA ARG A 358 -22.54 -8.49 -0.81
C ARG A 358 -21.45 -7.54 -1.30
N PHE A 359 -20.23 -8.05 -1.54
CA PHE A 359 -19.07 -7.26 -1.95
C PHE A 359 -19.26 -6.55 -3.31
N PRO A 360 -19.87 -7.16 -4.36
CA PRO A 360 -20.14 -6.45 -5.61
C PRO A 360 -21.00 -5.18 -5.43
N ARG A 361 -22.01 -5.26 -4.55
CA ARG A 361 -22.86 -4.09 -4.22
C ARG A 361 -22.06 -3.04 -3.46
N LEU A 362 -21.22 -3.47 -2.50
CA LEU A 362 -20.34 -2.57 -1.77
C LEU A 362 -19.40 -1.82 -2.73
N LEU A 363 -18.72 -2.56 -3.62
CA LEU A 363 -17.81 -2.00 -4.62
C LEU A 363 -18.52 -0.98 -5.52
N THR A 364 -19.73 -1.30 -5.99
CA THR A 364 -20.54 -0.40 -6.82
C THR A 364 -20.82 0.92 -6.09
N TRP A 365 -21.30 0.86 -4.85
CA TRP A 365 -21.58 2.07 -4.06
C TRP A 365 -20.30 2.85 -3.71
N THR A 366 -19.17 2.17 -3.49
CA THR A 366 -17.88 2.83 -3.29
C THR A 366 -17.47 3.63 -4.52
N VAL A 367 -17.49 3.01 -5.71
CA VAL A 367 -17.10 3.69 -6.96
C VAL A 367 -18.04 4.86 -7.28
N VAL A 368 -19.35 4.68 -7.08
CA VAL A 368 -20.34 5.76 -7.26
C VAL A 368 -20.09 6.91 -6.28
N GLY A 369 -19.85 6.63 -5.00
CA GLY A 369 -19.54 7.66 -4.00
C GLY A 369 -18.26 8.42 -4.33
N LEU A 370 -17.22 7.71 -4.78
CA LEU A 370 -15.97 8.31 -5.22
C LEU A 370 -16.14 9.16 -6.48
N LEU A 371 -16.95 8.73 -7.45
CA LEU A 371 -17.26 9.52 -8.65
C LEU A 371 -17.86 10.88 -8.28
N PHE A 372 -18.84 10.92 -7.38
CA PHE A 372 -19.42 12.17 -6.90
C PHE A 372 -18.38 13.02 -6.17
N PHE A 373 -17.62 12.41 -5.26
CA PHE A 373 -16.61 13.12 -4.48
C PHE A 373 -15.49 13.70 -5.36
N TYR A 374 -14.97 12.93 -6.30
CA TYR A 374 -13.93 13.34 -7.24
C TYR A 374 -14.40 14.44 -8.18
N SER A 375 -15.61 14.31 -8.74
CA SER A 375 -16.18 15.34 -9.61
C SER A 375 -16.38 16.65 -8.87
N PHE A 376 -16.86 16.58 -7.62
CA PHE A 376 -17.06 17.73 -6.77
C PHE A 376 -15.73 18.39 -6.35
N PHE A 377 -14.79 17.59 -5.84
CA PHE A 377 -13.48 18.05 -5.40
C PHE A 377 -12.71 18.70 -6.54
N ALA A 378 -12.59 18.02 -7.69
CA ALA A 378 -11.85 18.51 -8.83
C ALA A 378 -12.54 19.72 -9.49
N GLY A 379 -13.86 19.67 -9.64
CA GLY A 379 -14.65 20.77 -10.19
C GLY A 379 -14.52 22.05 -9.38
N ILE A 380 -14.62 21.97 -8.04
CA ILE A 380 -14.45 23.15 -7.17
C ILE A 380 -13.05 23.72 -7.29
N ASN A 381 -12.01 22.88 -7.17
CA ASN A 381 -10.63 23.36 -7.25
C ASN A 381 -10.34 23.99 -8.62
N TYR A 382 -10.81 23.39 -9.72
CA TYR A 382 -10.62 23.97 -11.05
C TYR A 382 -11.38 25.30 -11.21
N VAL A 383 -12.63 25.40 -10.75
CA VAL A 383 -13.39 26.66 -10.80
C VAL A 383 -12.75 27.75 -9.93
N THR A 384 -12.10 27.37 -8.83
CA THR A 384 -11.42 28.31 -7.96
C THR A 384 -10.08 28.79 -8.54
N PHE A 385 -9.23 27.89 -9.04
CA PHE A 385 -7.87 28.21 -9.47
C PHE A 385 -7.72 28.52 -10.97
N GLY A 386 -8.71 28.17 -11.80
CA GLY A 386 -8.70 28.43 -13.24
C GLY A 386 -7.57 27.73 -13.98
N SER A 387 -6.99 28.39 -14.99
CA SER A 387 -5.86 27.87 -15.77
C SER A 387 -4.55 27.85 -14.99
N GLY A 388 -4.48 28.55 -13.85
CA GLY A 388 -3.29 28.64 -13.02
C GLY A 388 -3.08 27.46 -12.07
N ILE A 389 -3.96 26.45 -12.11
CA ILE A 389 -3.82 25.26 -11.28
C ILE A 389 -2.60 24.45 -11.69
N ALA A 390 -1.74 24.14 -10.73
CA ALA A 390 -0.58 23.29 -10.93
C ALA A 390 -0.98 21.81 -11.04
N PRO A 391 -0.17 20.94 -11.69
CA PRO A 391 -0.43 19.51 -11.81
C PRO A 391 -0.78 18.83 -10.48
N MET A 392 -0.20 19.31 -9.38
CA MET A 392 -0.60 18.96 -8.03
C MET A 392 -1.36 20.11 -7.40
N VAL A 393 -2.58 19.86 -6.95
CA VAL A 393 -3.40 20.89 -6.28
C VAL A 393 -2.74 21.47 -5.02
N THR A 394 -1.87 20.70 -4.34
CA THR A 394 -1.13 21.18 -3.15
C THR A 394 -0.21 22.36 -3.46
N SER A 395 0.31 22.42 -4.68
CA SER A 395 1.18 23.50 -5.18
C SER A 395 0.41 24.76 -5.56
N SER A 396 -0.92 24.66 -5.69
CA SER A 396 -1.79 25.81 -6.00
C SER A 396 -2.29 26.53 -4.74
N LEU A 397 -1.97 26.01 -3.56
CA LEU A 397 -2.40 26.61 -2.29
C LEU A 397 -1.69 27.94 -2.03
N PRO A 398 -2.36 28.90 -1.36
CA PRO A 398 -1.74 30.17 -1.00
C PRO A 398 -0.57 29.94 -0.04
N ARG A 399 0.51 30.69 -0.23
CA ARG A 399 1.73 30.61 0.59
C ARG A 399 1.45 31.09 2.02
N ASN A 400 1.22 30.14 2.93
CA ASN A 400 1.06 30.38 4.36
C ASN A 400 1.53 29.15 5.16
N GLY A 401 1.69 29.31 6.48
CA GLY A 401 2.19 28.21 7.34
C GLY A 401 1.27 26.99 7.38
N TRP A 402 -0.04 27.15 7.14
CA TRP A 402 -0.99 26.05 7.10
C TRP A 402 -0.86 25.23 5.80
N SER A 403 -0.72 25.88 4.65
CA SER A 403 -0.44 25.25 3.36
C SER A 403 0.88 24.51 3.39
N SER A 404 1.94 25.12 3.96
CA SER A 404 3.23 24.45 4.16
C SER A 404 3.08 23.21 5.05
N SER A 405 2.27 23.27 6.11
CA SER A 405 1.97 22.10 6.95
C SER A 405 1.24 20.99 6.17
N VAL A 406 0.32 21.32 5.26
CA VAL A 406 -0.38 20.35 4.41
C VAL A 406 0.58 19.71 3.41
N GLN A 407 1.41 20.50 2.75
CA GLN A 407 2.43 20.04 1.79
C GLN A 407 3.43 19.09 2.47
N PHE A 408 3.93 19.46 3.65
CA PHE A 408 4.80 18.60 4.45
C PHE A 408 4.09 17.30 4.86
N GLY A 409 2.86 17.40 5.36
CA GLY A 409 2.06 16.25 5.79
C GLY A 409 1.82 15.25 4.66
N TYR A 410 1.48 15.75 3.47
CA TYR A 410 1.31 14.94 2.26
C TYR A 410 2.62 14.33 1.78
N ALA A 411 3.72 15.10 1.73
CA ALA A 411 5.03 14.59 1.37
C ALA A 411 5.44 13.44 2.32
N PHE A 412 5.24 13.61 3.62
CA PHE A 412 5.53 12.58 4.61
C PHE A 412 4.61 11.35 4.46
N ALA A 413 3.31 11.55 4.25
CA ALA A 413 2.35 10.47 3.99
C ALA A 413 2.73 9.65 2.75
N GLN A 414 3.20 10.32 1.70
CA GLN A 414 3.56 9.69 0.45
C GLN A 414 4.88 8.93 0.53
N LEU A 415 5.86 9.50 1.23
CA LEU A 415 7.14 8.87 1.53
C LEU A 415 6.95 7.56 2.30
N LEU A 416 6.00 7.51 3.24
CA LEU A 416 5.66 6.31 4.00
C LEU A 416 4.87 5.27 3.18
N SER A 417 4.13 5.70 2.17
CA SER A 417 3.34 4.83 1.30
C SER A 417 4.19 4.14 0.23
N TYR A 418 5.32 4.74 -0.16
CA TYR A 418 6.21 4.24 -1.21
C TYR A 418 6.63 2.76 -1.04
N PRO A 419 7.11 2.28 0.13
CA PRO A 419 7.54 0.89 0.29
C PRO A 419 6.41 -0.13 0.10
N LEU A 420 5.16 0.27 0.36
CA LEU A 420 3.99 -0.61 0.23
C LEU A 420 3.65 -0.88 -1.21
N PHE A 421 3.70 0.15 -2.05
CA PHE A 421 3.43 0.04 -3.49
C PHE A 421 4.59 -0.69 -4.21
N LEU A 422 5.83 -0.46 -3.76
CA LEU A 422 6.99 -1.16 -4.29
C LEU A 422 6.99 -2.66 -3.95
N PHE A 423 6.42 -3.06 -2.80
CA PHE A 423 6.55 -4.43 -2.31
C PHE A 423 5.94 -5.49 -3.25
N PRO A 424 4.68 -5.40 -3.70
CA PRO A 424 4.12 -6.34 -4.67
C PRO A 424 4.94 -6.42 -5.97
N ALA A 425 5.42 -5.27 -6.48
CA ALA A 425 6.23 -5.23 -7.69
C ALA A 425 7.54 -6.03 -7.52
N VAL A 426 8.29 -5.77 -6.44
CA VAL A 426 9.53 -6.48 -6.12
C VAL A 426 9.27 -7.96 -5.95
N LYS A 427 8.19 -8.36 -5.28
CA LYS A 427 7.86 -9.77 -5.06
C LYS A 427 7.59 -10.52 -6.36
N ILE A 428 6.79 -9.92 -7.24
CA ILE A 428 6.52 -10.48 -8.56
C ILE A 428 7.83 -10.59 -9.36
N MET A 429 8.69 -9.57 -9.32
CA MET A 429 9.99 -9.64 -10.00
C MET A 429 10.92 -10.71 -9.39
N GLU A 430 10.96 -10.84 -8.06
CA GLU A 430 11.71 -11.91 -7.36
C GLU A 430 11.23 -13.30 -7.83
N GLU A 431 9.91 -13.49 -7.99
CA GLU A 431 9.33 -14.73 -8.51
C GLU A 431 9.71 -14.98 -9.98
N MET A 432 9.61 -13.96 -10.84
CA MET A 432 9.92 -14.08 -12.26
C MET A 432 11.40 -14.39 -12.54
N LEU A 433 12.31 -13.87 -11.69
CA LEU A 433 13.75 -14.13 -11.76
C LEU A 433 14.15 -15.47 -11.13
N GLY A 434 13.20 -16.22 -10.56
CA GLY A 434 13.46 -17.52 -9.96
C GLY A 434 14.29 -17.45 -8.68
N PHE A 435 14.27 -16.32 -7.96
CA PHE A 435 14.97 -16.23 -6.68
C PHE A 435 14.40 -17.28 -5.72
N PRO A 436 15.24 -18.12 -5.10
CA PRO A 436 14.77 -19.13 -4.17
C PRO A 436 13.96 -18.50 -3.02
N ARG A 437 12.87 -19.17 -2.63
CA ARG A 437 12.00 -18.74 -1.52
C ARG A 437 12.82 -18.57 -0.24
N ARG A 438 12.34 -17.70 0.66
CA ARG A 438 12.94 -17.06 1.87
C ARG A 438 14.13 -17.74 2.59
N ALA A 439 14.30 -19.06 2.49
CA ALA A 439 15.30 -19.88 3.18
C ALA A 439 16.69 -19.98 2.53
N SER A 440 16.95 -19.43 1.34
CA SER A 440 18.19 -19.72 0.59
C SER A 440 19.49 -19.04 1.08
N GLY A 441 19.44 -18.17 2.08
CA GLY A 441 20.61 -17.40 2.53
C GLY A 441 21.02 -16.22 1.62
N GLN A 442 20.40 -16.02 0.45
CA GLN A 442 20.68 -14.91 -0.47
C GLN A 442 20.06 -13.56 -0.05
N LYS A 443 20.18 -13.20 1.23
CA LYS A 443 19.62 -11.95 1.79
C LYS A 443 20.19 -10.71 1.09
N VAL A 444 21.46 -10.75 0.74
CA VAL A 444 22.16 -9.62 0.08
C VAL A 444 21.70 -9.44 -1.35
N ALA A 445 21.53 -10.52 -2.12
CA ALA A 445 21.06 -10.45 -3.50
C ALA A 445 19.65 -9.85 -3.61
N LYS A 446 18.74 -10.23 -2.70
CA LYS A 446 17.38 -9.65 -2.63
C LYS A 446 17.38 -8.17 -2.24
N ASN A 447 18.22 -7.79 -1.28
CA ASN A 447 18.36 -6.38 -0.89
C ASN A 447 18.98 -5.54 -2.02
N CYS A 448 19.97 -6.09 -2.75
CA CYS A 448 20.55 -5.46 -3.92
C CYS A 448 19.52 -5.28 -5.03
N PHE A 449 18.75 -6.33 -5.34
CA PHE A 449 17.67 -6.28 -6.32
C PHE A 449 16.63 -5.19 -5.99
N ARG A 450 16.22 -5.10 -4.72
CA ARG A 450 15.32 -4.03 -4.23
C ARG A 450 15.91 -2.64 -4.38
N ALA A 451 17.19 -2.48 -4.05
CA ALA A 451 17.88 -1.21 -4.24
C ALA A 451 17.94 -0.81 -5.73
N VAL A 452 18.19 -1.76 -6.64
CA VAL A 452 18.14 -1.52 -8.09
C VAL A 452 16.74 -1.12 -8.54
N ALA A 453 15.69 -1.77 -8.03
CA ALA A 453 14.31 -1.38 -8.32
C ALA A 453 13.99 0.06 -7.88
N VAL A 454 14.47 0.47 -6.69
CA VAL A 454 14.35 1.86 -6.21
C VAL A 454 15.15 2.83 -7.08
N LEU A 455 16.37 2.47 -7.48
CA LEU A 455 17.18 3.31 -8.37
C LEU A 455 16.48 3.49 -9.73
N ALA A 456 15.89 2.43 -10.28
CA ALA A 456 15.17 2.51 -11.54
C ALA A 456 13.96 3.46 -11.47
N THR A 457 13.14 3.37 -10.41
CA THR A 457 11.98 4.27 -10.24
C THR A 457 12.41 5.71 -10.00
N VAL A 458 13.46 5.95 -9.22
CA VAL A 458 13.98 7.32 -9.00
C VAL A 458 14.58 7.90 -10.28
N CYS A 459 15.30 7.11 -11.07
CA CYS A 459 15.81 7.56 -12.37
C CYS A 459 14.67 7.94 -13.33
N ILE A 460 13.62 7.12 -13.41
CA ILE A 460 12.44 7.44 -14.24
C ILE A 460 11.77 8.72 -13.74
N ALA A 461 11.61 8.87 -12.41
CA ALA A 461 11.06 10.08 -11.80
C ALA A 461 11.89 11.34 -12.11
N TYR A 462 13.22 11.24 -12.08
CA TYR A 462 14.13 12.35 -12.38
C TYR A 462 13.94 12.90 -13.81
N PHE A 463 13.76 12.01 -14.79
CA PHE A 463 13.48 12.43 -16.17
C PHE A 463 12.00 12.82 -16.38
N GLY A 464 11.08 12.25 -15.61
CA GLY A 464 9.64 12.49 -15.70
C GLY A 464 9.15 13.75 -14.97
N GLN A 465 9.95 14.36 -14.11
CA GLN A 465 9.51 15.47 -13.24
C GLN A 465 9.07 16.73 -13.99
N GLY A 466 9.56 16.97 -15.21
CA GLY A 466 9.30 18.20 -15.95
C GLY A 466 7.85 18.38 -16.40
N ARG A 467 7.10 17.28 -16.59
CA ARG A 467 5.69 17.29 -17.03
C ARG A 467 4.90 16.19 -16.31
N LEU A 468 4.66 16.42 -15.02
CA LEU A 468 4.05 15.43 -14.13
C LEU A 468 2.62 15.04 -14.58
N ASP A 469 1.84 15.98 -15.10
CA ASP A 469 0.51 15.78 -15.66
C ASP A 469 0.51 14.75 -16.80
N LEU A 470 1.41 14.92 -17.78
CA LEU A 470 1.60 13.97 -18.86
C LEU A 470 2.11 12.63 -18.34
N PHE A 471 3.03 12.63 -17.36
CA PHE A 471 3.59 11.42 -16.78
C PHE A 471 2.50 10.57 -16.13
N VAL A 472 1.65 11.18 -15.29
CA VAL A 472 0.51 10.53 -14.65
C VAL A 472 -0.46 9.98 -15.69
N SER A 473 -0.77 10.76 -16.73
CA SER A 473 -1.66 10.31 -17.79
C SER A 473 -1.08 9.15 -18.62
N ILE A 474 0.25 9.11 -18.86
CA ILE A 474 0.91 7.99 -19.52
C ILE A 474 0.86 6.73 -18.65
N VAL A 475 1.13 6.85 -17.34
CA VAL A 475 1.00 5.72 -16.40
C VAL A 475 -0.44 5.18 -16.40
N GLY A 476 -1.43 6.07 -16.40
CA GLY A 476 -2.84 5.70 -16.53
C GLY A 476 -3.14 4.92 -17.82
N ALA A 477 -2.74 5.47 -18.97
CA ALA A 477 -3.02 4.88 -20.28
C ALA A 477 -2.22 3.60 -20.55
N PHE A 478 -0.91 3.61 -20.36
CA PHE A 478 -0.02 2.52 -20.73
C PHE A 478 0.01 1.40 -19.68
N CYS A 479 0.09 1.74 -18.40
CA CYS A 479 0.22 0.74 -17.34
C CYS A 479 -1.14 0.23 -16.85
N CYS A 480 -2.10 1.15 -16.62
CA CYS A 480 -3.35 0.80 -15.95
C CYS A 480 -4.39 0.23 -16.91
N VAL A 481 -4.57 0.78 -18.13
CA VAL A 481 -5.62 0.34 -19.07
C VAL A 481 -5.63 -1.15 -19.38
N PRO A 482 -4.48 -1.80 -19.71
CA PRO A 482 -4.50 -3.24 -19.99
C PRO A 482 -4.98 -4.04 -18.79
N LEU A 483 -4.52 -3.65 -17.59
CA LEU A 483 -4.85 -4.32 -16.34
C LEU A 483 -6.30 -4.08 -15.90
N SER A 484 -6.80 -2.85 -16.02
CA SER A 484 -8.11 -2.47 -15.48
C SER A 484 -9.26 -2.66 -16.45
N LEU A 485 -9.04 -2.48 -17.76
CA LEU A 485 -10.11 -2.50 -18.78
C LEU A 485 -10.03 -3.69 -19.73
N VAL A 486 -8.83 -4.15 -20.11
CA VAL A 486 -8.68 -5.17 -21.16
C VAL A 486 -8.73 -6.58 -20.58
N TYR A 487 -7.90 -6.89 -19.58
CA TYR A 487 -7.74 -8.25 -19.10
C TYR A 487 -9.00 -8.84 -18.44
N PRO A 488 -9.76 -8.14 -17.58
CA PRO A 488 -10.94 -8.74 -16.95
C PRO A 488 -12.02 -9.23 -17.93
N PRO A 489 -12.53 -8.42 -18.87
CA PRO A 489 -13.49 -8.91 -19.86
C PRO A 489 -12.88 -9.96 -20.81
N LEU A 490 -11.59 -9.84 -21.15
CA LEU A 490 -10.90 -10.84 -21.98
C LEU A 490 -10.87 -12.22 -21.29
N PHE A 491 -10.57 -12.25 -19.99
CA PHE A 491 -10.60 -13.49 -19.21
C PHE A 491 -12.02 -14.01 -19.03
N HIS A 492 -13.01 -13.14 -18.86
CA HIS A 492 -14.41 -13.54 -18.75
C HIS A 492 -14.92 -14.23 -20.03
N LEU A 493 -14.62 -13.66 -21.20
CA LEU A 493 -14.94 -14.26 -22.50
C LEU A 493 -14.34 -15.65 -22.69
N LYS A 494 -13.17 -15.91 -22.08
CA LYS A 494 -12.44 -17.17 -22.23
C LYS A 494 -12.86 -18.21 -21.19
N LEU A 495 -13.12 -17.80 -19.96
CA LEU A 495 -13.35 -18.68 -18.82
C LEU A 495 -14.82 -19.06 -18.64
N ASN A 496 -15.76 -18.18 -19.02
CA ASN A 496 -17.18 -18.45 -18.83
C ASN A 496 -17.75 -19.21 -20.04
N PRO A 497 -18.16 -20.49 -19.89
CA PRO A 497 -18.71 -21.27 -21.00
C PRO A 497 -20.14 -20.82 -21.39
N ASN A 498 -20.88 -20.20 -20.47
CA ASN A 498 -22.31 -19.86 -20.63
C ASN A 498 -22.50 -18.35 -20.84
N LEU A 499 -21.81 -17.78 -21.81
CA LEU A 499 -21.89 -16.35 -22.12
C LEU A 499 -23.18 -16.02 -22.89
N THR A 500 -23.93 -15.04 -22.39
CA THR A 500 -25.01 -14.45 -23.19
C THR A 500 -24.44 -13.64 -24.35
N TRP A 501 -25.24 -13.45 -25.41
CA TRP A 501 -24.82 -12.61 -26.54
C TRP A 501 -24.53 -11.16 -26.12
N MET A 502 -25.31 -10.64 -25.16
CA MET A 502 -25.08 -9.31 -24.59
C MET A 502 -23.76 -9.23 -23.82
N ASP A 503 -23.41 -10.25 -23.02
CA ASP A 503 -22.11 -10.29 -22.32
C ASP A 503 -20.96 -10.21 -23.32
N LYS A 504 -21.05 -10.95 -24.44
CA LYS A 504 -20.02 -10.94 -25.48
C LYS A 504 -19.84 -9.57 -26.12
N ILE A 505 -20.94 -8.88 -26.41
CA ILE A 505 -20.90 -7.55 -27.01
C ILE A 505 -20.29 -6.55 -26.04
N VAL A 506 -20.76 -6.52 -24.79
CA VAL A 506 -20.30 -5.53 -23.81
C VAL A 506 -18.84 -5.79 -23.44
N ASP A 507 -18.42 -7.05 -23.24
CA ASP A 507 -17.02 -7.40 -22.99
C ASP A 507 -16.13 -6.99 -24.17
N SER A 508 -16.55 -7.28 -25.41
CA SER A 508 -15.80 -6.89 -26.61
C SER A 508 -15.72 -5.37 -26.78
N PHE A 509 -16.80 -4.65 -26.47
CA PHE A 509 -16.84 -3.19 -26.50
C PHE A 509 -15.86 -2.58 -25.47
N VAL A 510 -15.86 -3.07 -24.23
CA VAL A 510 -14.94 -2.59 -23.19
C VAL A 510 -13.49 -2.86 -23.57
N ILE A 511 -13.18 -4.04 -24.13
CA ILE A 511 -11.85 -4.37 -24.66
C ILE A 511 -11.45 -3.40 -25.76
N PHE A 512 -12.35 -3.14 -26.73
CA PHE A 512 -12.09 -2.24 -27.84
C PHE A 512 -11.82 -0.80 -27.39
N VAL A 513 -12.66 -0.27 -26.49
CA VAL A 513 -12.45 1.05 -25.89
C VAL A 513 -11.13 1.09 -25.12
N GLY A 514 -10.81 0.06 -24.35
CA GLY A 514 -9.53 -0.07 -23.65
C GLY A 514 -8.34 -0.03 -24.61
N LEU A 515 -8.35 -0.82 -25.69
CA LEU A 515 -7.26 -0.82 -26.68
C LEU A 515 -7.12 0.54 -27.38
N ILE A 516 -8.22 1.17 -27.79
CA ILE A 516 -8.17 2.52 -28.37
C ILE A 516 -7.55 3.48 -27.37
N THR A 517 -8.00 3.45 -26.11
CA THR A 517 -7.53 4.38 -25.09
C THR A 517 -6.04 4.19 -24.82
N PHE A 518 -5.58 2.94 -24.75
CA PHE A 518 -4.18 2.60 -24.60
C PHE A 518 -3.32 3.20 -25.72
N PHE A 519 -3.67 2.97 -27.00
CA PHE A 519 -2.86 3.48 -28.11
C PHE A 519 -2.99 4.99 -28.28
N TYR A 520 -4.22 5.51 -28.27
CA TYR A 520 -4.52 6.91 -28.54
C TYR A 520 -3.95 7.85 -27.47
N VAL A 521 -4.25 7.60 -26.20
CA VAL A 521 -3.79 8.48 -25.10
C VAL A 521 -2.28 8.39 -24.92
N THR A 522 -1.71 7.19 -25.00
CA THR A 522 -0.25 7.03 -24.91
C THR A 522 0.45 7.76 -26.05
N TYR A 523 -0.02 7.62 -27.29
CA TYR A 523 0.56 8.33 -28.43
C TYR A 523 0.42 9.84 -28.30
N SER A 524 -0.78 10.33 -28.01
CA SER A 524 -1.05 11.76 -27.87
C SER A 524 -0.17 12.40 -26.80
N ASN A 525 -0.01 11.76 -25.64
CA ASN A 525 0.80 12.31 -24.56
C ASN A 525 2.30 12.25 -24.87
N LEU A 526 2.78 11.23 -25.57
CA LEU A 526 4.17 11.17 -26.03
C LEU A 526 4.48 12.26 -27.06
N GLU A 527 3.54 12.53 -27.97
CA GLU A 527 3.67 13.64 -28.91
C GLU A 527 3.71 14.98 -28.16
N SER A 528 2.77 15.20 -27.24
CA SER A 528 2.74 16.39 -26.40
C SER A 528 4.01 16.54 -25.57
N TRP A 529 4.63 15.45 -25.09
CA TRP A 529 5.89 15.48 -24.34
C TRP A 529 7.06 16.02 -25.17
N SER A 530 7.07 15.77 -26.48
CA SER A 530 8.14 16.20 -27.39
C SER A 530 8.04 17.66 -27.84
N LYS A 531 6.87 18.28 -27.67
CA LYS A 531 6.61 19.70 -27.92
C LYS A 531 6.91 20.49 -26.65
#